data_AF-A0A7W6P1R2-F1
#
_entry.id   AF-A0A7W6P1R2-F1
#
_cell.length_a   1.000
_cell.length_b   1.000
_cell.length_c   1.000
_cell.angle_alpha   90.00
_cell.angle_beta   90.00
_cell.angle_gamma   90.00
#
_symmetry.space_group_name_H-M   'P 1'
#
loop_
_entity.id
_entity.type
_entity.pdbx_description
1 polymer ?
#
loop_
_entity_poly.entity_id
_entity_poly.type
_entity_poly.pdbx_seq_one_letter_code
_entity_poly.pdbx_strand_id
1 'polypeptide(L)' 'MTYELEIQIEELRAELRNAVDGAERRQIQAELEIAQAELAIAAAEMEGLVEAEPPF' A
#
# COMPACT_ATOMS: atom_id res chain seq x y z
N MET A 1 6.85 2.92 -9.47
CA MET A 1 7.04 2.68 -8.03
C MET A 1 5.71 2.41 -7.35
N THR A 2 4.72 3.31 -7.38
CA THR A 2 3.38 3.02 -6.82
C THR A 2 2.62 1.89 -7.52
N TYR A 3 2.75 1.75 -8.85
CA TYR A 3 2.10 0.66 -9.59
C TYR A 3 2.51 -0.75 -9.12
N GLU A 4 3.78 -0.95 -8.75
CA GLU A 4 4.25 -2.23 -8.20
C GLU A 4 3.69 -2.47 -6.79
N LEU A 5 3.58 -1.41 -5.99
CA LEU A 5 3.01 -1.46 -4.65
C LEU A 5 1.50 -1.73 -4.67
N GLU A 6 0.78 -1.16 -5.64
CA GLU A 6 -0.64 -1.45 -5.88
C GLU A 6 -0.85 -2.91 -6.27
N ILE A 7 0.01 -3.47 -7.13
CA ILE A 7 -0.03 -4.91 -7.47
C ILE A 7 0.20 -5.75 -6.21
N GLN A 8 1.22 -5.44 -5.42
CA GLN A 8 1.54 -6.17 -4.19
C GLN A 8 0.37 -6.14 -3.19
N ILE A 9 -0.32 -5.01 -3.05
CA ILE A 9 -1.51 -4.89 -2.21
C ILE A 9 -2.63 -5.82 -2.69
N GLU A 10 -2.86 -5.91 -4.00
CA GLU A 10 -3.88 -6.82 -4.55
C GLU A 10 -3.52 -8.29 -4.40
N GLU A 11 -2.24 -8.64 -4.52
CA GLU A 11 -1.73 -9.98 -4.23
C GLU A 11 -1.94 -10.35 -2.76
N LEU A 12 -1.53 -9.50 -1.83
CA LEU A 12 -1.73 -9.70 -0.39
C LEU A 12 -3.21 -9.82 -0.02
N ARG A 13 -4.11 -9.06 -0.66
CA ARG A 13 -5.56 -9.20 -0.50
C ARG A 13 -6.07 -10.55 -1.00
N ALA A 14 -5.56 -11.03 -2.12
CA ALA A 14 -5.91 -12.34 -2.66
C ALA A 14 -5.41 -13.48 -1.76
N GLU A 15 -4.18 -13.37 -1.26
CA GLU A 15 -3.59 -14.33 -0.33
C GLU A 15 -4.34 -14.36 1.00
N LEU A 16 -4.65 -13.20 1.60
CA LEU A 16 -5.40 -13.11 2.84
C LEU A 16 -6.81 -13.74 2.73
N ARG A 17 -7.44 -13.62 1.56
CA ARG A 17 -8.74 -14.26 1.29
C ARG A 17 -8.61 -15.78 1.25
N ASN A 18 -7.48 -16.30 0.77
CA ASN A 18 -7.23 -17.74 0.63
C ASN A 18 -6.56 -18.37 1.87
N ALA A 19 -5.94 -17.56 2.74
CA ALA A 19 -5.25 -18.03 3.93
C ALA A 19 -6.23 -18.63 4.95
N VAL A 20 -5.97 -19.88 5.31
CA VAL A 20 -6.79 -20.69 6.24
C VAL A 20 -6.19 -20.66 7.64
N ASP A 21 -4.86 -20.61 7.75
CA ASP A 21 -4.20 -20.57 9.05
C ASP A 21 -4.30 -19.18 9.70
N GLY A 22 -4.62 -19.17 10.98
CA GLY A 22 -4.82 -17.92 11.72
C GLY A 22 -3.53 -17.12 11.92
N ALA A 23 -2.36 -17.77 12.00
CA ALA A 23 -1.08 -17.07 12.11
C ALA A 23 -0.65 -16.50 10.75
N GLU A 24 -0.76 -17.30 9.69
CA GLU A 24 -0.55 -16.87 8.30
C GLU A 24 -1.41 -15.65 7.96
N ARG A 25 -2.72 -15.69 8.25
CA ARG A 25 -3.62 -14.55 8.05
C ARG A 25 -3.15 -13.28 8.76
N ARG A 26 -2.65 -13.39 9.99
CA ARG A 26 -2.15 -12.23 10.75
C ARG A 26 -0.85 -11.68 10.17
N GLN A 27 0.01 -12.54 9.64
CA GLN A 27 1.25 -12.13 8.98
C GLN A 27 0.93 -11.38 7.69
N ILE A 28 0.10 -11.95 6.81
CA ILE A 28 -0.32 -11.33 5.56
C ILE A 28 -1.06 -10.01 5.82
N GLN A 29 -1.91 -9.96 6.86
CA GLN A 29 -2.59 -8.72 7.25
C GLN A 29 -1.60 -7.61 7.68
N ALA A 30 -0.56 -7.95 8.45
CA ALA A 30 0.45 -6.99 8.86
C ALA A 30 1.26 -6.47 7.64
N GLU A 31 1.62 -7.35 6.71
CA GLU A 31 2.28 -6.96 5.47
C GLU A 31 1.39 -6.05 4.60
N LEU A 32 0.09 -6.37 4.51
CA LEU A 32 -0.89 -5.56 3.79
C LEU A 32 -1.04 -4.15 4.40
N GLU A 33 -1.03 -4.03 5.73
CA GLU A 33 -1.09 -2.74 6.43
C GLU A 33 0.14 -1.88 6.15
N ILE A 34 1.33 -2.48 6.14
CA ILE A 34 2.58 -1.79 5.80
C ILE A 34 2.53 -1.28 4.36
N ALA A 35 2.20 -2.13 3.40
CA ALA A 35 2.14 -1.76 1.98
C ALA A 35 1.11 -0.63 1.72
N GLN A 36 -0.05 -0.68 2.40
CA GLN A 36 -1.05 0.40 2.31
C GLN A 36 -0.55 1.72 2.90
N ALA A 37 0.17 1.69 4.01
CA ALA A 37 0.77 2.88 4.61
C ALA A 37 1.83 3.49 3.69
N GLU A 38 2.68 2.67 3.07
CA GLU A 38 3.65 3.12 2.08
C GLU A 38 2.98 3.76 0.86
N LEU A 39 1.87 3.18 0.37
CA LEU A 39 1.14 3.75 -0.76
C LEU A 39 0.51 5.11 -0.38
N ALA A 40 -0.02 5.24 0.83
CA ALA A 40 -0.55 6.49 1.34
C ALA A 40 0.54 7.59 1.44
N ILE A 41 1.75 7.22 1.89
CA ILE A 41 2.89 8.14 1.93
C ILE A 41 3.28 8.56 0.51
N ALA A 42 3.46 7.61 -0.41
CA ALA A 42 3.82 7.89 -1.79
C ALA A 42 2.77 8.75 -2.51
N ALA A 43 1.49 8.55 -2.22
CA ALA A 43 0.40 9.38 -2.74
C ALA A 43 0.47 10.82 -2.17
N ALA A 44 0.67 10.97 -0.86
CA ALA A 44 0.80 12.27 -0.22
C ALA A 44 2.05 13.05 -0.70
N GLU A 45 3.17 12.37 -0.94
CA GLU A 45 4.37 12.97 -1.52
C GLU A 45 4.10 13.49 -2.95
N MET A 46 3.39 12.71 -3.77
CA MET A 46 2.99 13.17 -5.11
C MET A 46 2.02 14.35 -5.04
N GLU A 47 1.06 14.35 -4.12
CA GLU A 47 0.10 15.45 -3.95
C GLU A 47 0.79 16.75 -3.46
N GLY A 48 1.70 16.65 -2.51
CA GLY A 48 2.49 17.79 -2.02
C GLY A 48 3.47 18.38 -3.06
N LEU A 49 3.92 17.57 -4.02
CA LEU A 49 4.69 18.07 -5.18
C LEU A 49 3.81 18.81 -6.19
N VAL A 50 2.53 18.45 -6.31
CA VAL A 50 1.58 19.09 -7.24
C VAL A 50 1.10 20.44 -6.70
N GLU A 51 0.95 20.61 -5.38
CA GLU A 51 0.56 21.89 -4.78
C GLU A 51 1.69 22.96 -4.73
N ALA A 52 2.93 22.60 -5.03
CA ALA A 52 4.04 23.55 -5.10
C ALA A 52 4.01 24.38 -6.41
N GLU A 53 2.90 25.06 -6.72
CA GLU A 53 2.92 26.12 -7.73
C GLU A 53 3.77 27.29 -7.22
N PRO A 54 4.70 27.82 -8.02
CA PRO A 54 5.50 28.97 -7.63
C PRO A 54 4.58 30.19 -7.45
N PRO A 55 4.74 30.99 -6.37
CA PRO A 55 4.09 32.28 -6.33
C PRO A 55 4.67 33.09 -7.49
N PHE A 56 3.79 33.60 -8.34
CA PHE A 56 4.06 34.46 -9.49
C PHE A 56 5.28 35.38 -9.33
#